data_AF-A0AAD4Q3I6-F1
#
_entry.id   AF-A0AAD4Q3I6-F1
#
_cell.length_a   1.000
_cell.length_b   1.000
_cell.length_c   1.000
_cell.angle_alpha   90.00
_cell.angle_beta   90.00
_cell.angle_gamma   90.00
#
_symmetry.space_group_name_H-M   'P 1'
#
loop_
_entity.id
_entity.type
_entity.pdbx_description
1 polymer ?
#
loop_
_entity_poly.entity_id
_entity_poly.type
_entity_poly.pdbx_seq_one_letter_code
_entity_poly.pdbx_strand_id
1 'polypeptide(L)'
;MKFLAAVAATIGVVAASDFGSWSLYCGSSCSGGTLINTGSLDTNTITTCTNLGATYDYCHLEVEKYPNLYRATVAPSADCTSYSTSNIISAGGCSPAGNWQYYRIYYTA
;
A
#
# COMPACT_ATOMS: atom_id res chain seq x y z
N MET A 1 18.83 -22.07 39.70
CA MET A 1 17.44 -21.66 39.36
C MET A 1 17.57 -20.36 38.59
N LYS A 2 17.11 -20.18 37.35
CA LYS A 2 15.81 -20.50 36.77
C LYS A 2 15.97 -20.67 35.25
N PHE A 3 15.29 -21.65 34.71
CA PHE A 3 15.15 -21.90 33.27
C PHE A 3 14.27 -20.81 32.66
N LEU A 4 14.73 -20.14 31.61
CA LEU A 4 13.88 -19.30 30.77
C LEU A 4 13.28 -20.20 29.69
N ALA A 5 12.02 -20.58 29.90
CA ALA A 5 11.21 -21.31 28.95
C ALA A 5 10.94 -20.40 27.72
N ALA A 6 11.52 -20.75 26.58
CA ALA A 6 11.12 -20.19 25.30
C ALA A 6 9.78 -20.83 24.91
N VAL A 7 8.69 -20.08 25.08
CA VAL A 7 7.38 -20.46 24.56
C VAL A 7 7.41 -20.21 23.05
N ALA A 8 7.74 -21.26 22.29
CA ALA A 8 7.56 -21.28 20.84
C ALA A 8 6.05 -21.35 20.56
N ALA A 9 5.43 -20.20 20.36
CA ALA A 9 4.06 -20.12 19.87
C ALA A 9 4.06 -20.60 18.41
N THR A 10 3.65 -21.86 18.19
CA THR A 10 3.30 -22.36 16.86
C THR A 10 2.06 -21.62 16.38
N ILE A 11 2.29 -20.58 15.58
CA ILE A 11 1.22 -19.88 14.85
C ILE A 11 0.66 -20.88 13.83
N GLY A 12 -0.57 -21.33 14.07
CA GLY A 12 -1.32 -22.16 13.15
C GLY A 12 -1.50 -21.44 11.82
N VAL A 13 -1.05 -22.05 10.74
CA VAL A 13 -1.30 -21.58 9.37
C VAL A 13 -2.76 -21.86 9.06
N VAL A 14 -3.61 -20.87 9.30
CA VAL A 14 -4.88 -20.80 8.58
C VAL A 14 -4.53 -20.54 7.12
N ALA A 15 -4.84 -21.49 6.24
CA ALA A 15 -4.82 -21.25 4.81
C ALA A 15 -5.92 -20.22 4.51
N ALA A 16 -5.58 -18.94 4.63
CA ALA A 16 -6.38 -17.88 4.07
C ALA A 16 -6.43 -18.15 2.56
N SER A 17 -7.63 -18.21 1.99
CA SER A 17 -7.83 -18.09 0.56
C SER A 17 -7.16 -16.78 0.15
N ASP A 18 -5.92 -16.86 -0.33
CA ASP A 18 -5.10 -15.67 -0.45
C ASP A 18 -5.56 -14.92 -1.70
N PHE A 19 -6.47 -13.95 -1.54
CA PHE A 19 -6.85 -13.05 -2.63
C PHE A 19 -5.69 -12.14 -3.04
N GLY A 20 -4.51 -12.29 -2.43
CA GLY A 20 -3.26 -11.60 -2.70
C GLY A 20 -3.10 -10.39 -1.79
N SER A 21 -1.93 -9.77 -1.87
CA SER A 21 -1.62 -8.52 -1.18
C SER A 21 -1.40 -7.36 -2.16
N TRP A 22 -1.50 -6.14 -1.62
CA TRP A 22 -0.96 -4.94 -2.24
C TRP A 22 0.17 -4.37 -1.39
N SER A 23 1.10 -3.70 -2.05
CA SER A 23 2.21 -3.01 -1.40
C SER A 23 2.43 -1.66 -2.09
N LEU A 24 2.41 -0.57 -1.31
CA LEU A 24 2.70 0.77 -1.80
C LEU A 24 4.11 1.16 -1.40
N TYR A 25 4.90 1.56 -2.38
CA TYR A 25 6.26 2.01 -2.19
C TYR A 25 6.39 3.45 -2.68
N CYS A 26 7.10 4.28 -1.95
CA CYS A 26 7.37 5.66 -2.35
C CYS A 26 8.84 6.03 -2.12
N GLY A 27 9.39 6.88 -2.99
CA GLY A 27 10.81 7.21 -2.97
C GLY A 27 11.17 8.30 -3.98
N SER A 28 12.46 8.41 -4.27
CA SER A 28 13.01 9.28 -5.31
C SER A 28 12.96 8.65 -6.71
N SER A 29 12.54 7.40 -6.83
CA SER A 29 12.40 6.69 -8.11
C SER A 29 11.38 5.55 -8.04
N CYS A 30 10.98 5.04 -9.20
CA CYS A 30 10.04 3.93 -9.36
C CYS A 30 10.62 2.54 -9.00
N SER A 31 11.93 2.43 -8.75
CA SER A 31 12.61 1.13 -8.60
C SER A 31 13.38 1.00 -7.28
N GLY A 32 13.32 2.02 -6.43
CA GLY A 32 14.04 2.09 -5.15
C GLY A 32 13.23 2.76 -4.06
N GLY A 33 11.91 2.56 -4.07
CA GLY A 33 10.99 3.11 -3.08
C GLY A 33 11.12 2.42 -1.72
N THR A 34 10.86 3.17 -0.65
CA THR A 34 10.64 2.60 0.68
C THR A 34 9.22 2.04 0.73
N LEU A 35 9.05 0.85 1.32
CA LEU A 35 7.73 0.30 1.59
C LEU A 35 7.01 1.22 2.59
N ILE A 36 5.92 1.83 2.15
CA ILE A 36 5.08 2.69 2.98
C ILE A 36 4.08 1.86 3.75
N ASN A 37 3.39 0.96 3.04
CA ASN A 37 2.40 0.08 3.64
C ASN A 37 2.09 -1.12 2.75
N THR A 38 1.52 -2.15 3.35
CA THR A 38 1.01 -3.34 2.66
C THR A 38 -0.31 -3.79 3.30
N GLY A 39 -1.17 -4.42 2.51
CA GLY A 39 -2.46 -4.90 2.97
C GLY A 39 -2.99 -6.08 2.18
N SER A 40 -3.96 -6.78 2.76
CA SER A 40 -4.67 -7.87 2.11
C SER A 40 -5.77 -7.32 1.20
N LEU A 41 -5.92 -7.92 0.02
CA LEU A 41 -6.93 -7.51 -0.96
C LEU A 41 -8.37 -7.81 -0.49
N ASP A 42 -8.57 -8.78 0.40
CA ASP A 42 -9.90 -9.14 0.94
C ASP A 42 -10.45 -8.15 1.96
N THR A 43 -9.57 -7.54 2.75
CA THR A 43 -9.96 -6.86 4.00
C THR A 43 -9.44 -5.44 4.10
N ASN A 44 -8.47 -5.07 3.27
CA ASN A 44 -7.62 -3.92 3.52
C ASN A 44 -7.63 -2.96 2.33
N THR A 45 -8.80 -2.42 1.99
CA THR A 45 -8.88 -1.19 1.20
C THR A 45 -8.77 0.00 2.13
N ILE A 46 -7.74 0.82 1.94
CA ILE A 46 -7.58 2.06 2.68
C ILE A 46 -8.45 3.10 2.00
N THR A 47 -9.72 3.17 2.41
CA THR A 47 -10.69 4.13 1.86
C THR A 47 -10.52 5.54 2.40
N THR A 48 -9.75 5.71 3.47
CA THR A 48 -9.37 6.99 4.06
C THR A 48 -8.06 7.51 3.49
N CYS A 49 -7.88 8.83 3.40
CA CYS A 49 -6.62 9.42 2.97
C CYS A 49 -5.62 9.34 4.12
N THR A 50 -4.55 8.55 3.96
CA THR A 50 -3.56 8.26 5.00
C THR A 50 -2.27 9.02 4.74
N ASN A 51 -1.66 9.58 5.79
CA ASN A 51 -0.39 10.31 5.66
C ASN A 51 0.77 9.35 5.33
N LEU A 52 1.63 9.73 4.39
CA LEU A 52 2.81 8.97 3.94
C LEU A 52 3.97 9.02 4.95
N GLY A 53 3.94 9.93 5.91
CA GLY A 53 4.99 10.18 6.92
C GLY A 53 6.13 11.09 6.44
N ALA A 54 6.29 11.24 5.12
CA ALA A 54 7.25 12.14 4.49
C ALA A 54 6.76 12.55 3.09
N THR A 55 7.51 13.44 2.45
CA THR A 55 7.28 13.83 1.06
C THR A 55 8.10 12.96 0.12
N TYR A 56 7.47 12.44 -0.94
CA TYR A 56 8.10 11.56 -1.92
C TYR A 56 7.83 12.03 -3.34
N ASP A 57 8.81 11.88 -4.25
CA ASP A 57 8.68 12.31 -5.64
C ASP A 57 7.95 11.28 -6.53
N TYR A 58 8.07 9.99 -6.18
CA TYR A 58 7.52 8.86 -6.90
C TYR A 58 6.83 7.90 -5.95
N CYS A 59 5.74 7.31 -6.41
CA CYS A 59 5.11 6.16 -5.75
C CYS A 59 4.78 5.09 -6.80
N HIS A 60 4.88 3.82 -6.41
CA HIS A 60 4.47 2.67 -7.20
C HIS A 60 3.63 1.72 -6.36
N LEU A 61 2.61 1.14 -6.98
CA LEU A 61 1.72 0.18 -6.35
C LEU A 61 1.99 -1.20 -6.93
N GLU A 62 2.35 -2.16 -6.09
CA GLU A 62 2.43 -3.57 -6.44
C GLU A 62 1.18 -4.29 -5.93
N VAL A 63 0.62 -5.17 -6.76
CA VAL A 63 -0.57 -5.95 -6.44
C VAL A 63 -0.37 -7.36 -6.98
N GLU A 64 -0.41 -8.35 -6.11
CA GLU A 64 -0.08 -9.73 -6.47
C GLU A 64 -1.16 -10.41 -7.30
N LYS A 65 -2.43 -10.13 -6.98
CA LYS A 65 -3.59 -10.73 -7.66
C LYS A 65 -4.59 -9.67 -8.04
N TYR A 66 -5.20 -9.82 -9.21
CA TYR A 66 -6.16 -8.86 -9.77
C TYR A 66 -5.65 -7.42 -9.84
N PRO A 67 -4.46 -7.16 -10.43
CA PRO A 67 -3.85 -5.83 -10.48
C PRO A 67 -4.76 -4.76 -11.11
N ASN A 68 -5.66 -5.14 -12.02
CA ASN A 68 -6.58 -4.22 -12.68
C ASN A 68 -7.69 -3.69 -11.76
N LEU A 69 -7.92 -4.33 -10.61
CA LEU A 69 -9.01 -3.99 -9.70
C LEU A 69 -8.57 -3.09 -8.55
N TYR A 70 -7.27 -2.80 -8.41
CA TYR A 70 -6.74 -2.02 -7.31
C TYR A 70 -5.95 -0.83 -7.82
N ARG A 71 -6.17 0.31 -7.18
CA ARG A 71 -5.52 1.57 -7.51
C ARG A 71 -5.13 2.32 -6.25
N ALA A 72 -4.02 3.05 -6.35
CA ALA A 72 -3.66 4.04 -5.36
C ALA A 72 -3.97 5.43 -5.90
N THR A 73 -4.43 6.33 -5.03
CA THR A 73 -4.41 7.76 -5.28
C THR A 73 -3.45 8.40 -4.30
N VAL A 74 -2.59 9.28 -4.80
CA VAL A 74 -1.70 10.10 -3.99
C VAL A 74 -2.10 11.57 -4.06
N ALA A 75 -1.95 12.28 -2.94
CA ALA A 75 -2.38 13.65 -2.79
C ALA A 75 -1.37 14.48 -1.97
N PRO A 76 -1.28 15.79 -2.22
CA PRO A 76 -0.46 16.71 -1.42
C PRO A 76 -1.16 17.14 -0.12
N SER A 77 -2.44 16.78 0.07
CA SER A 77 -3.24 17.15 1.24
C SER A 77 -4.07 15.96 1.73
N ALA A 78 -4.68 16.09 2.91
CA ALA A 78 -5.48 15.05 3.54
C ALA A 78 -6.81 14.72 2.81
N ASP A 79 -7.07 15.33 1.65
CA ASP A 79 -8.18 14.99 0.79
C ASP A 79 -7.69 14.24 -0.46
N CYS A 80 -7.86 12.93 -0.49
CA CYS A 80 -7.53 12.08 -1.64
C CYS A 80 -8.67 12.03 -2.68
N THR A 81 -9.87 12.50 -2.36
CA THR A 81 -11.03 12.38 -3.26
C THR A 81 -10.97 13.38 -4.41
N SER A 82 -10.54 14.60 -4.12
CA SER A 82 -10.35 15.67 -5.12
C SER A 82 -9.24 15.38 -6.14
N TYR A 83 -8.36 14.40 -5.88
CA TYR A 83 -7.23 14.01 -6.74
C TYR A 83 -7.39 12.62 -7.35
N SER A 84 -8.55 12.00 -7.16
CA SER A 84 -8.83 10.61 -7.55
C SER A 84 -8.76 10.34 -9.05
N THR A 85 -8.67 11.36 -9.91
CA THR A 85 -8.61 11.22 -11.38
C THR A 85 -7.27 11.60 -12.00
N SER A 86 -6.48 12.47 -11.37
CA SER A 86 -5.21 12.98 -11.94
C SER A 86 -3.98 12.26 -11.39
N ASN A 87 -4.06 11.67 -10.20
CA ASN A 87 -2.92 11.09 -9.49
C ASN A 87 -3.14 9.60 -9.15
N ILE A 88 -3.67 8.87 -10.14
CA ILE A 88 -3.95 7.44 -10.01
C ILE A 88 -2.69 6.65 -10.35
N ILE A 89 -2.33 5.72 -9.46
CA ILE A 89 -1.30 4.72 -9.67
C ILE A 89 -2.01 3.38 -9.88
N SER A 90 -1.91 2.86 -11.09
CA SER A 90 -2.35 1.49 -11.40
C SER A 90 -1.40 0.49 -10.76
N ALA A 91 -1.85 -0.73 -10.48
CA ALA A 91 -0.95 -1.81 -10.11
C ALA A 91 0.12 -2.06 -11.19
N GLY A 92 1.37 -2.24 -10.75
CA GLY A 92 2.55 -2.30 -11.62
C GLY A 92 2.93 -0.95 -12.27
N GLY A 93 2.11 0.08 -12.06
CA GLY A 93 2.35 1.44 -12.51
C GLY A 93 3.22 2.19 -11.51
N CYS A 94 4.00 3.11 -12.05
CA CYS A 94 4.66 4.13 -11.27
C CYS A 94 4.11 5.49 -11.71
N SER A 95 3.78 6.33 -10.74
CA SER A 95 3.40 7.71 -11.04
C SER A 95 4.54 8.64 -10.62
N PRO A 96 5.22 9.31 -11.57
CA PRO A 96 6.14 10.40 -11.29
C PRO A 96 5.33 11.64 -11.00
N ALA A 97 5.13 12.05 -9.75
CA ALA A 97 4.08 13.04 -9.56
C ALA A 97 4.18 14.01 -8.38
N GLY A 98 5.37 14.23 -7.82
CA GLY A 98 5.63 15.47 -7.05
C GLY A 98 5.32 15.35 -5.56
N ASN A 99 5.27 16.47 -4.84
CA ASN A 99 5.27 16.52 -3.37
C ASN A 99 4.02 15.88 -2.74
N TRP A 100 4.02 14.55 -2.63
CA TRP A 100 2.94 13.77 -2.04
C TRP A 100 3.10 13.63 -0.56
N GLN A 101 1.99 13.80 0.17
CA GLN A 101 1.95 13.68 1.62
C GLN A 101 0.93 12.65 2.09
N TYR A 102 -0.03 12.28 1.23
CA TYR A 102 -1.09 11.34 1.57
C TYR A 102 -1.35 10.35 0.44
N TYR A 103 -1.90 9.19 0.79
CA TYR A 103 -2.32 8.15 -0.13
C TYR A 103 -3.63 7.49 0.29
N ARG A 104 -4.29 6.88 -0.68
CA ARG A 104 -5.50 6.05 -0.50
C ARG A 104 -5.40 4.84 -1.41
N ILE A 105 -5.81 3.65 -0.92
CA ILE A 105 -5.89 2.42 -1.72
C ILE A 105 -7.35 2.03 -1.88
N TYR A 106 -7.83 1.91 -3.11
CA TYR A 106 -9.22 1.59 -3.37
C TYR A 106 -9.37 0.54 -4.46
N TYR A 107 -10.51 -0.12 -4.38
CA TYR A 107 -10.95 -1.14 -5.31
C TYR A 107 -11.82 -0.50 -6.40
N THR A 108 -11.56 -0.87 -7.66
CA THR A 108 -12.32 -0.45 -8.84
C THR A 108 -12.78 -1.70 -9.60
N ALA A 109 -14.00 -2.18 -9.30
CA ALA A 109 -14.70 -3.16 -10.13
C ALA A 109 -15.38 -2.49 -11.32
#